data_AF-A0A246DX16-F1
#
_entry.id   AF-A0A246DX16-F1
#
_cell.length_a   1.000
_cell.length_b   1.000
_cell.length_c   1.000
_cell.angle_alpha   90.00
_cell.angle_beta   90.00
_cell.angle_gamma   90.00
#
_symmetry.space_group_name_H-M   'P 1'
#
loop_
_entity.id
_entity.type
_entity.pdbx_description
1 polymer ?
#
loop_
_entity_poly.entity_id
_entity_poly.type
_entity_poly.pdbx_seq_one_letter_code
_entity_poly.pdbx_strand_id
1 'polypeptide(L)'
;MTADAFQLYGTRAGERPPVRLTAERLTADLADGNLRTIRYDGVEVLRAISYLVRDRDWGTYSPEITDLRIEQGEDRFEVAYLARCEGPEATTLSIEVRITGYRDRLDFEAEAISGTGFETNRCGFCILHPIVGVAGSPAAVEHVDGQIAATRFPNVIEPWQPFKDMRAITHQIMPGVTAECRMEGDTFEMEDQRNWSDASYKTYVRPLALPWPYQIPANQPVRQKTSLIIRDISSSVAPSAATQSSVIRLELGTRTGTMPEIGLIVTPEEAEATLAAGPLLSEIAPRELLFHFDPDAGHGPHALKNFAAIAALHPGRSTLEIALPCKSSPAVEAAEIARQMQQAGFKPDAILMSPSVDRQSTPPGSKWPDCPPLEEVYAAARAAFPGIRIGGGMLSYFTELNRKRVPAGEIDFVSHCTNPIVHAADDLSVMQTLEALPFITRSVRAIYGDKPYRIGPSTIPMRQNPYGSRTMDNPSGGRIPMANRDPRHNGRFAEAFALGYAIRVLEAGLECLTLSALTGPFGLIAGPDEPVEQGGRRPLFNTVRTLSALAGASWQECLSSSPSEVLSFLARDAAGARLYVVNLTGEERSVGGSALAEELQLAPFATAALPLAD
;
A
#
# COMPACT_ATOMS: atom_id res chain seq x y z
N MET A 1 1.31 23.74 21.59
CA MET A 1 2.48 23.82 20.70
C MET A 1 2.24 22.84 19.57
N THR A 2 2.21 23.29 18.32
CA THR A 2 2.15 22.39 17.15
C THR A 2 3.42 21.55 17.10
N ALA A 3 3.30 20.23 17.01
CA ALA A 3 4.47 19.35 16.92
C ALA A 3 5.33 19.71 15.69
N ASP A 4 6.65 19.57 15.80
CA ASP A 4 7.57 19.79 14.66
C ASP A 4 7.21 18.81 13.53
N ALA A 5 7.04 19.30 12.30
CA ALA A 5 6.73 18.47 11.13
C ALA A 5 7.73 17.34 10.95
N PHE A 6 9.01 17.57 11.29
CA PHE A 6 10.02 16.51 11.26
C PHE A 6 9.71 15.37 12.25
N GLN A 7 9.20 15.66 13.44
CA GLN A 7 8.85 14.61 14.40
C GLN A 7 7.67 13.76 13.92
N LEU A 8 6.73 14.35 13.17
CA LEU A 8 5.57 13.63 12.64
C LEU A 8 5.93 12.85 11.36
N TYR A 9 6.59 13.50 10.40
CA TYR A 9 6.76 12.99 9.04
C TYR A 9 8.22 12.70 8.65
N GLY A 10 9.18 12.91 9.55
CA GLY A 10 10.62 12.75 9.27
C GLY A 10 11.17 13.69 8.20
N THR A 11 10.40 14.72 7.83
CA THR A 11 10.80 15.80 6.92
C THR A 11 10.09 17.10 7.31
N ARG A 12 10.73 18.23 7.04
CA ARG A 12 10.10 19.56 7.17
C ARG A 12 9.44 20.03 5.89
N ALA A 13 9.64 19.31 4.78
CA ALA A 13 8.92 19.58 3.55
C ALA A 13 7.44 19.28 3.77
N GLY A 14 6.62 20.32 3.83
CA GLY A 14 5.17 20.19 3.94
C GLY A 14 4.51 19.84 2.61
N GLU A 15 3.36 19.18 2.68
CA GLU A 15 2.45 19.09 1.53
C GLU A 15 1.62 20.37 1.45
N ARG A 16 1.23 20.77 0.23
CA ARG A 16 0.30 21.90 0.07
C ARG A 16 -1.07 21.44 0.56
N PRO A 17 -1.70 22.13 1.54
CA PRO A 17 -3.03 21.75 1.97
C PRO A 17 -4.02 21.83 0.80
N PRO A 18 -4.95 20.86 0.68
CA PRO A 18 -5.97 20.91 -0.34
C PRO A 18 -6.93 22.09 -0.13
N VAL A 19 -7.54 22.56 -1.21
CA VAL A 19 -8.65 23.52 -1.17
C VAL A 19 -9.97 22.76 -1.16
N ARG A 20 -10.75 22.89 -0.08
CA ARG A 20 -12.09 22.30 0.02
C ARG A 20 -13.07 23.01 -0.90
N LEU A 21 -13.62 22.27 -1.85
CA LEU A 21 -14.71 22.66 -2.73
C LEU A 21 -16.02 22.09 -2.19
N THR A 22 -17.09 22.88 -2.24
CA THR A 22 -18.41 22.57 -1.69
C THR A 22 -19.49 23.10 -2.61
N ALA A 23 -20.47 22.26 -2.91
CA ALA A 23 -21.72 22.60 -3.58
C ALA A 23 -22.85 21.85 -2.84
N GLU A 24 -23.50 22.51 -1.89
CA GLU A 24 -24.41 21.89 -0.92
C GLU A 24 -23.83 20.62 -0.26
N ARG A 25 -24.40 19.44 -0.61
CA ARG A 25 -24.06 18.12 -0.07
C ARG A 25 -22.82 17.51 -0.73
N LEU A 26 -22.44 17.99 -1.91
CA LEU A 26 -21.25 17.53 -2.61
C LEU A 26 -20.03 18.31 -2.11
N THR A 27 -18.98 17.59 -1.71
CA THR A 27 -17.69 18.19 -1.37
C THR A 27 -16.54 17.44 -2.05
N ALA A 28 -15.45 18.13 -2.34
CA ALA A 28 -14.21 17.56 -2.86
C ALA A 28 -13.01 18.38 -2.39
N ASP A 29 -11.83 17.77 -2.32
CA ASP A 29 -10.57 18.43 -1.98
C ASP A 29 -9.72 18.59 -3.25
N LEU A 30 -9.44 19.82 -3.66
CA LEU A 30 -8.56 20.14 -4.79
C LEU A 30 -7.10 20.17 -4.34
N ALA A 31 -6.25 19.32 -4.93
CA ALA A 31 -4.81 19.28 -4.68
C ALA A 31 -4.05 19.02 -5.99
N ASP A 32 -3.10 19.90 -6.31
CA ASP A 32 -2.25 19.81 -7.49
C ASP A 32 -3.03 19.54 -8.80
N GLY A 33 -4.15 20.25 -8.98
CA GLY A 33 -5.05 20.13 -10.13
C GLY A 33 -5.99 18.91 -10.09
N ASN A 34 -5.83 18.00 -9.14
CA ASN A 34 -6.64 16.79 -9.01
C ASN A 34 -7.68 16.93 -7.89
N LEU A 35 -8.72 16.10 -7.93
CA LEU A 35 -9.73 16.01 -6.87
C LEU A 35 -9.48 14.79 -6.00
N ARG A 36 -9.67 14.93 -4.70
CA ARG A 36 -9.61 13.86 -3.70
C ARG A 36 -10.79 13.95 -2.73
N THR A 37 -11.05 12.86 -2.01
CA THR A 37 -12.05 12.85 -0.93
C THR A 37 -13.42 13.35 -1.41
N ILE A 38 -13.88 12.89 -2.57
CA ILE A 38 -15.14 13.34 -3.16
C ILE A 38 -16.28 12.69 -2.39
N ARG A 39 -17.06 13.51 -1.68
CA ARG A 39 -18.12 13.06 -0.77
C ARG A 39 -19.48 13.64 -1.15
N TYR A 40 -20.52 12.84 -0.92
CA TYR A 40 -21.90 13.28 -0.93
C TYR A 40 -22.50 13.04 0.45
N ASP A 41 -22.95 14.11 1.12
CA ASP A 41 -23.53 14.05 2.47
C ASP A 41 -22.59 13.37 3.50
N GLY A 42 -21.29 13.66 3.39
CA GLY A 42 -20.24 13.08 4.22
C GLY A 42 -19.78 11.67 3.84
N VAL A 43 -20.52 10.95 2.98
CA VAL A 43 -20.14 9.61 2.48
C VAL A 43 -19.16 9.73 1.32
N GLU A 44 -18.03 9.03 1.37
CA GLU A 44 -17.06 8.98 0.27
C GLU A 44 -17.66 8.24 -0.93
N VAL A 45 -17.77 8.95 -2.06
CA VAL A 45 -18.31 8.42 -3.32
C VAL A 45 -17.20 8.05 -4.28
N LEU A 46 -16.23 8.94 -4.43
CA LEU A 46 -14.99 8.69 -5.17
C LEU A 46 -13.82 9.14 -4.31
N ARG A 47 -12.76 8.33 -4.29
CA ARG A 47 -11.55 8.62 -3.55
C ARG A 47 -10.70 9.69 -4.22
N ALA A 48 -10.59 9.64 -5.55
CA ALA A 48 -9.89 10.65 -6.33
C ALA A 48 -10.33 10.67 -7.80
N ILE A 49 -10.15 11.82 -8.45
CA ILE A 49 -10.18 11.97 -9.91
C ILE A 49 -8.93 12.76 -10.30
N SER A 50 -8.10 12.17 -11.16
CA SER A 50 -6.84 12.77 -11.60
C SER A 50 -6.69 12.70 -13.11
N TYR A 51 -6.13 13.74 -13.72
CA TYR A 51 -5.73 13.70 -15.13
C TYR A 51 -4.21 13.54 -15.21
N LEU A 52 -3.75 12.34 -15.56
CA LEU A 52 -2.33 11.97 -15.45
C LEU A 52 -1.66 11.91 -16.81
N VAL A 53 -0.40 12.37 -16.85
CA VAL A 53 0.51 12.19 -17.98
C VAL A 53 1.67 11.29 -17.55
N ARG A 54 1.95 10.22 -18.27
CA ARG A 54 3.06 9.29 -17.98
C ARG A 54 4.03 9.13 -19.14
N ASP A 55 5.32 9.12 -18.84
CA ASP A 55 6.38 8.87 -19.82
C ASP A 55 6.47 7.36 -20.19
N ARG A 56 7.43 7.04 -21.06
CA ARG A 56 7.70 5.68 -21.54
C ARG A 56 8.07 4.68 -20.43
N ASP A 57 8.60 5.16 -19.31
CA ASP A 57 9.03 4.38 -18.15
C ASP A 57 7.96 4.37 -17.04
N TRP A 58 6.73 4.83 -17.36
CA TRP A 58 5.61 5.00 -16.42
C TRP A 58 5.85 6.04 -15.31
N GLY A 59 6.89 6.86 -15.44
CA GLY A 59 7.09 8.05 -14.62
C GLY A 59 5.93 9.01 -14.81
N THR A 60 5.36 9.54 -13.72
CA THR A 60 4.26 10.50 -13.80
C THR A 60 4.83 11.91 -13.83
N TYR A 61 4.48 12.68 -14.86
CA TYR A 61 4.85 14.09 -14.93
C TYR A 61 4.17 14.88 -13.80
N SER A 62 4.88 15.86 -13.25
CA SER A 62 4.32 16.87 -12.34
C SER A 62 4.13 18.17 -13.13
N PRO A 63 2.98 18.36 -13.81
CA PRO A 63 2.78 19.52 -14.66
C PRO A 63 2.85 20.83 -13.87
N GLU A 64 3.40 21.86 -14.50
CA GLU A 64 3.25 23.23 -14.00
C GLU A 64 1.81 23.69 -14.22
N ILE A 65 1.14 24.14 -13.15
CA ILE A 65 -0.22 24.68 -13.21
C ILE A 65 -0.14 26.21 -13.20
N THR A 66 -0.70 26.83 -14.22
CA THR A 66 -0.84 28.29 -14.37
C THR A 66 -2.31 28.69 -14.50
N ASP A 67 -2.59 29.98 -14.31
CA ASP A 67 -3.94 30.57 -14.47
C ASP A 67 -5.04 29.87 -13.65
N LEU A 68 -4.70 29.32 -12.49
CA LEU A 68 -5.66 28.68 -11.60
C LEU A 68 -6.69 29.70 -11.09
N ARG A 69 -7.96 29.46 -11.43
CA ARG A 69 -9.13 30.22 -10.97
C ARG A 69 -10.07 29.28 -10.26
N ILE A 70 -10.56 29.70 -9.10
CA ILE A 70 -11.55 28.99 -8.30
C ILE A 70 -12.68 29.97 -8.00
N GLU A 71 -13.88 29.64 -8.44
CA GLU A 71 -15.12 30.36 -8.14
C GLU A 71 -16.03 29.44 -7.35
N GLN A 72 -16.54 29.89 -6.20
CA GLN A 72 -17.39 29.07 -5.34
C GLN A 72 -18.58 29.89 -4.83
N GLY A 73 -19.77 29.35 -5.02
CA GLY A 73 -21.03 29.80 -4.42
C GLY A 73 -21.59 28.76 -3.45
N GLU A 74 -22.85 28.90 -3.06
CA GLU A 74 -23.50 27.98 -2.12
C GLU A 74 -23.81 26.61 -2.75
N ASP A 75 -24.25 26.60 -4.01
CA ASP A 75 -24.77 25.43 -4.73
C ASP A 75 -23.90 25.00 -5.93
N ARG A 76 -22.80 25.72 -6.19
CA ARG A 76 -21.88 25.50 -7.30
C ARG A 76 -20.45 25.86 -6.95
N PHE A 77 -19.49 25.12 -7.52
CA PHE A 77 -18.12 25.61 -7.69
C PHE A 77 -17.63 25.39 -9.12
N GLU A 78 -16.69 26.21 -9.55
CA GLU A 78 -15.97 26.06 -10.80
C GLU A 78 -14.46 26.27 -10.57
N VAL A 79 -13.65 25.40 -11.17
CA VAL A 79 -12.19 25.50 -11.22
C VAL A 79 -11.76 25.47 -12.67
N ALA A 80 -10.84 26.36 -13.05
CA ALA A 80 -10.21 26.34 -14.36
C ALA A 80 -8.72 26.61 -14.22
N TYR A 81 -7.89 25.91 -15.00
CA TYR A 81 -6.45 26.12 -15.05
C TYR A 81 -5.82 25.58 -16.33
N LEU A 82 -4.59 25.98 -16.61
CA LEU A 82 -3.74 25.40 -17.65
C LEU A 82 -2.61 24.60 -17.00
N ALA A 83 -2.42 23.36 -17.43
CA ALA A 83 -1.30 22.52 -17.02
C ALA A 83 -0.33 22.33 -18.19
N ARG A 84 0.98 22.33 -17.92
CA ARG A 84 2.02 22.12 -18.93
C ARG A 84 2.99 21.02 -18.53
N CYS A 85 3.24 20.09 -19.45
CA CYS A 85 4.32 19.10 -19.34
C CYS A 85 5.40 19.39 -20.40
N GLU A 86 6.66 19.20 -20.00
CA GLU A 86 7.82 19.23 -20.89
C GLU A 86 8.39 17.82 -21.02
N GLY A 87 8.36 17.27 -22.23
CA GLY A 87 8.84 15.94 -22.54
C GLY A 87 10.25 15.94 -23.14
N PRO A 88 10.79 14.75 -23.46
CA PRO A 88 12.04 14.61 -24.20
C PRO A 88 12.01 15.39 -25.53
N GLU A 89 13.19 15.71 -26.05
CA GLU A 89 13.36 16.37 -27.35
C GLU A 89 12.60 17.70 -27.48
N ALA A 90 12.44 18.42 -26.36
CA ALA A 90 11.69 19.67 -26.27
C ALA A 90 10.21 19.55 -26.74
N THR A 91 9.62 18.35 -26.62
CA THR A 91 8.18 18.18 -26.79
C THR A 91 7.42 18.85 -25.65
N THR A 92 6.25 19.41 -25.97
CA THR A 92 5.43 20.10 -24.97
C THR A 92 3.99 19.61 -25.07
N LEU A 93 3.32 19.51 -23.93
CA LEU A 93 1.91 19.18 -23.84
C LEU A 93 1.24 20.24 -22.97
N SER A 94 0.20 20.88 -23.50
CA SER A 94 -0.65 21.82 -22.77
C SER A 94 -2.00 21.17 -22.52
N ILE A 95 -2.53 21.32 -21.32
CA ILE A 95 -3.77 20.69 -20.88
C ILE A 95 -4.66 21.77 -20.27
N GLU A 96 -5.72 22.15 -20.98
CA GLU A 96 -6.74 23.04 -20.43
C GLU A 96 -7.72 22.21 -19.60
N VAL A 97 -7.96 22.63 -18.35
CA VAL A 97 -8.81 21.90 -17.41
C VAL A 97 -9.96 22.77 -16.94
N ARG A 98 -11.14 22.16 -16.86
CA ARG A 98 -12.32 22.73 -16.22
C ARG A 98 -12.98 21.71 -15.31
N ILE A 99 -13.28 22.12 -14.09
CA ILE A 99 -14.00 21.32 -13.09
C ILE A 99 -15.22 22.10 -12.66
N THR A 100 -16.41 21.51 -12.74
CA THR A 100 -17.65 22.14 -12.28
C THR A 100 -18.39 21.19 -11.35
N GLY A 101 -18.70 21.65 -10.15
CA GLY A 101 -19.51 20.91 -9.18
C GLY A 101 -20.83 21.60 -8.90
N TYR A 102 -21.88 20.80 -8.80
CA TYR A 102 -23.23 21.15 -8.38
C TYR A 102 -23.66 20.19 -7.26
N ARG A 103 -24.87 20.38 -6.72
CA ARG A 103 -25.40 19.54 -5.64
C ARG A 103 -25.34 18.04 -5.93
N ASP A 104 -25.62 17.61 -7.17
CA ASP A 104 -25.81 16.21 -7.57
C ASP A 104 -24.91 15.80 -8.75
N ARG A 105 -24.00 16.68 -9.17
CA ARG A 105 -23.16 16.46 -10.34
C ARG A 105 -21.79 17.08 -10.19
N LEU A 106 -20.76 16.36 -10.63
CA LEU A 106 -19.39 16.85 -10.74
C LEU A 106 -18.85 16.48 -12.11
N ASP A 107 -18.50 17.49 -12.90
CA ASP A 107 -17.87 17.33 -14.21
C ASP A 107 -16.40 17.74 -14.11
N PHE A 108 -15.50 16.90 -14.60
CA PHE A 108 -14.07 17.19 -14.76
C PHE A 108 -13.70 16.97 -16.23
N GLU A 109 -13.39 18.05 -16.91
CA GLU A 109 -13.07 18.13 -18.34
C GLU A 109 -11.60 18.50 -18.54
N ALA A 110 -10.97 17.88 -19.53
CA ALA A 110 -9.60 18.17 -19.92
C ALA A 110 -9.43 18.10 -21.44
N GLU A 111 -8.74 19.08 -22.00
CA GLU A 111 -8.32 19.11 -23.40
C GLU A 111 -6.79 19.18 -23.47
N ALA A 112 -6.15 18.10 -23.92
CA ALA A 112 -4.71 18.02 -24.09
C ALA A 112 -4.32 18.27 -25.55
N ILE A 113 -3.38 19.18 -25.79
CA ILE A 113 -2.85 19.50 -27.12
C ILE A 113 -1.34 19.65 -27.08
N SER A 114 -0.67 19.17 -28.13
CA SER A 114 0.77 19.35 -28.33
C SER A 114 1.04 19.99 -29.68
N GLY A 115 1.86 21.04 -29.72
CA GLY A 115 2.27 21.65 -30.99
C GLY A 115 3.27 20.82 -31.79
N THR A 116 4.02 19.95 -31.11
CA THR A 116 5.12 19.15 -31.69
C THR A 116 4.80 17.65 -31.77
N GLY A 117 3.70 17.23 -31.14
CA GLY A 117 3.45 15.82 -30.83
C GLY A 117 4.05 15.44 -29.48
N PHE A 118 3.52 14.38 -28.87
CA PHE A 118 3.94 13.97 -27.53
C PHE A 118 3.88 12.46 -27.34
N GLU A 119 5.01 11.85 -27.00
CA GLU A 119 5.10 10.42 -26.66
C GLU A 119 4.64 10.19 -25.22
N THR A 120 3.77 9.20 -25.00
CA THR A 120 3.27 8.91 -23.66
C THR A 120 2.78 7.47 -23.50
N ASN A 121 2.86 6.93 -22.28
CA ASN A 121 2.14 5.71 -21.90
C ASN A 121 0.72 6.01 -21.37
N ARG A 122 0.43 7.25 -20.99
CA ARG A 122 -0.91 7.67 -20.56
C ARG A 122 -1.02 9.18 -20.62
N CYS A 123 -2.04 9.68 -21.29
CA CYS A 123 -2.53 11.04 -21.13
C CYS A 123 -4.04 10.94 -20.96
N GLY A 124 -4.51 11.03 -19.71
CA GLY A 124 -5.94 10.93 -19.44
C GLY A 124 -6.34 10.63 -18.01
N PHE A 125 -7.64 10.52 -17.80
CA PHE A 125 -8.24 10.34 -16.48
C PHE A 125 -7.92 9.00 -15.80
N CYS A 126 -7.68 9.08 -14.50
CA CYS A 126 -7.71 7.98 -13.55
C CYS A 126 -8.71 8.33 -12.45
N ILE A 127 -9.67 7.45 -12.19
CA ILE A 127 -10.71 7.62 -11.18
C ILE A 127 -10.55 6.51 -10.15
N LEU A 128 -10.44 6.88 -8.88
CA LEU A 128 -10.31 5.97 -7.76
C LEU A 128 -11.65 5.84 -7.04
N HIS A 129 -12.18 4.62 -7.00
CA HIS A 129 -13.39 4.27 -6.24
C HIS A 129 -12.97 3.73 -4.87
N PRO A 130 -13.62 4.12 -3.77
CA PRO A 130 -13.30 3.59 -2.45
C PRO A 130 -13.55 2.07 -2.38
N ILE A 131 -12.91 1.39 -1.42
CA ILE A 131 -13.08 -0.06 -1.23
C ILE A 131 -13.98 -0.39 -0.02
N VAL A 132 -13.94 0.43 1.02
CA VAL A 132 -14.79 0.30 2.21
C VAL A 132 -16.21 0.69 1.82
N GLY A 133 -17.17 -0.19 2.07
CA GLY A 133 -18.57 0.00 1.66
C GLY A 133 -18.88 -0.36 0.20
N VAL A 134 -17.87 -0.51 -0.67
CA VAL A 134 -18.06 -0.78 -2.12
C VAL A 134 -17.69 -2.21 -2.51
N ALA A 135 -16.66 -2.81 -1.91
CA ALA A 135 -16.22 -4.14 -2.29
C ALA A 135 -17.34 -5.20 -2.11
N GLY A 136 -17.57 -6.01 -3.15
CA GLY A 136 -18.68 -6.98 -3.19
C GLY A 136 -20.07 -6.41 -3.52
N SER A 137 -20.21 -5.07 -3.58
CA SER A 137 -21.50 -4.42 -3.84
C SER A 137 -21.97 -4.63 -5.29
N PRO A 138 -23.30 -4.67 -5.54
CA PRO A 138 -23.85 -4.66 -6.89
C PRO A 138 -23.47 -3.39 -7.66
N ALA A 139 -23.18 -3.57 -8.95
CA ALA A 139 -22.92 -2.47 -9.87
C ALA A 139 -23.55 -2.75 -11.23
N ALA A 140 -23.74 -1.70 -12.02
CA ALA A 140 -24.06 -1.79 -13.44
C ALA A 140 -22.95 -1.11 -14.25
N VAL A 141 -22.36 -1.83 -15.20
CA VAL A 141 -21.36 -1.28 -16.12
C VAL A 141 -22.01 -1.07 -17.48
N GLU A 142 -21.99 0.16 -17.97
CA GLU A 142 -22.30 0.47 -19.36
C GLU A 142 -21.01 0.35 -20.18
N HIS A 143 -21.06 -0.41 -21.26
CA HIS A 143 -19.96 -0.59 -22.19
C HIS A 143 -19.95 0.49 -23.28
N VAL A 144 -18.82 0.66 -23.97
CA VAL A 144 -18.67 1.67 -25.03
C VAL A 144 -19.61 1.48 -26.23
N ASP A 145 -20.17 0.28 -26.40
CA ASP A 145 -21.18 -0.04 -27.42
C ASP A 145 -22.62 0.23 -26.94
N GLY A 146 -22.79 0.68 -25.70
CA GLY A 146 -24.08 0.96 -25.06
C GLY A 146 -24.72 -0.22 -24.34
N GLN A 147 -24.11 -1.42 -24.36
CA GLN A 147 -24.60 -2.55 -23.58
C GLN A 147 -24.45 -2.28 -22.08
N ILE A 148 -25.48 -2.58 -21.29
CA ILE A 148 -25.41 -2.50 -19.82
C ILE A 148 -25.37 -3.91 -19.23
N ALA A 149 -24.35 -4.17 -18.41
CA ALA A 149 -24.17 -5.42 -17.69
C ALA A 149 -24.35 -5.21 -16.18
N ALA A 150 -25.27 -5.97 -15.58
CA ALA A 150 -25.37 -6.08 -14.13
C ALA A 150 -24.22 -6.96 -13.61
N THR A 151 -23.48 -6.47 -12.61
CA THR A 151 -22.27 -7.10 -12.09
C THR A 151 -22.08 -6.78 -10.60
N ARG A 152 -20.90 -7.09 -10.05
CA ARG A 152 -20.48 -6.74 -8.69
C ARG A 152 -19.03 -6.32 -8.67
N PHE A 153 -18.70 -5.35 -7.83
CA PHE A 153 -17.30 -5.10 -7.49
C PHE A 153 -16.67 -6.38 -6.89
N PRO A 154 -15.43 -6.75 -7.27
CA PRO A 154 -14.78 -7.94 -6.72
C PRO A 154 -14.71 -7.91 -5.19
N ASN A 155 -15.22 -8.93 -4.50
CA ASN A 155 -15.06 -9.02 -3.05
C ASN A 155 -13.65 -9.52 -2.66
N VAL A 156 -13.24 -10.62 -3.29
CA VAL A 156 -11.86 -11.12 -3.32
C VAL A 156 -11.12 -10.37 -4.42
N ILE A 157 -9.84 -10.09 -4.21
CA ILE A 157 -9.06 -9.24 -5.11
C ILE A 157 -8.88 -9.93 -6.47
N GLU A 158 -9.33 -9.25 -7.53
CA GLU A 158 -9.19 -9.73 -8.90
C GLU A 158 -7.76 -9.45 -9.41
N PRO A 159 -6.95 -10.46 -9.80
CA PRO A 159 -5.58 -10.24 -10.26
C PRO A 159 -5.46 -9.46 -11.58
N TRP A 160 -6.53 -9.43 -12.37
CA TRP A 160 -6.61 -8.80 -13.69
C TRP A 160 -7.68 -7.71 -13.74
N GLN A 161 -7.99 -7.15 -14.91
CA GLN A 161 -9.06 -6.17 -15.03
C GLN A 161 -10.43 -6.79 -14.78
N PRO A 162 -11.17 -6.42 -13.71
CA PRO A 162 -12.51 -6.94 -13.49
C PRO A 162 -13.51 -6.43 -14.54
N PHE A 163 -13.34 -5.21 -15.04
CA PHE A 163 -14.23 -4.59 -16.01
C PHE A 163 -13.43 -3.96 -17.15
N LYS A 164 -13.88 -4.15 -18.39
CA LYS A 164 -13.26 -3.64 -19.61
C LYS A 164 -14.29 -2.91 -20.45
N ASP A 165 -13.81 -2.17 -21.44
CA ASP A 165 -14.63 -1.49 -22.45
C ASP A 165 -15.71 -0.59 -21.83
N MET A 166 -15.36 0.12 -20.75
CA MET A 166 -16.28 0.86 -19.89
C MET A 166 -16.59 2.25 -20.44
N ARG A 167 -17.87 2.63 -20.36
CA ARG A 167 -18.40 3.97 -20.57
C ARG A 167 -18.99 4.58 -19.30
N ALA A 168 -19.61 3.77 -18.44
CA ALA A 168 -20.07 4.20 -17.12
C ALA A 168 -20.06 3.05 -16.12
N ILE A 169 -19.94 3.36 -14.84
CA ILE A 169 -20.22 2.43 -13.74
C ILE A 169 -21.17 3.08 -12.74
N THR A 170 -22.26 2.40 -12.42
CA THR A 170 -23.26 2.84 -11.45
C THR A 170 -23.32 1.89 -10.27
N HIS A 171 -23.30 2.42 -9.06
CA HIS A 171 -23.49 1.64 -7.84
C HIS A 171 -24.21 2.45 -6.76
N GLN A 172 -24.75 1.74 -5.78
CA GLN A 172 -25.39 2.36 -4.62
C GLN A 172 -24.33 2.77 -3.61
N ILE A 173 -24.34 4.03 -3.17
CA ILE A 173 -23.40 4.56 -2.17
C ILE A 173 -23.99 4.51 -0.75
N MET A 174 -25.31 4.64 -0.64
CA MET A 174 -26.08 4.47 0.59
C MET A 174 -27.55 4.17 0.24
N PRO A 175 -28.39 3.71 1.19
CA PRO A 175 -29.80 3.43 0.92
C PRO A 175 -30.51 4.59 0.22
N GLY A 176 -31.12 4.34 -0.95
CA GLY A 176 -31.82 5.36 -1.73
C GLY A 176 -30.96 6.32 -2.56
N VAL A 177 -29.63 6.19 -2.53
CA VAL A 177 -28.71 7.06 -3.28
C VAL A 177 -27.75 6.25 -4.15
N THR A 178 -27.73 6.54 -5.45
CA THR A 178 -26.83 5.91 -6.43
C THR A 178 -25.86 6.93 -7.02
N ALA A 179 -24.63 6.49 -7.29
CA ALA A 179 -23.64 7.26 -8.02
C ALA A 179 -23.32 6.58 -9.35
N GLU A 180 -23.45 7.32 -10.45
CA GLU A 180 -22.95 6.95 -11.77
C GLU A 180 -21.66 7.73 -12.02
N CYS A 181 -20.57 7.02 -12.32
CA CYS A 181 -19.35 7.61 -12.85
C CYS A 181 -19.30 7.33 -14.35
N ARG A 182 -19.47 8.37 -15.16
CA ARG A 182 -19.43 8.34 -16.62
C ARG A 182 -18.09 8.88 -17.11
N MET A 183 -17.51 8.23 -18.11
CA MET A 183 -16.21 8.60 -18.67
C MET A 183 -16.35 8.77 -20.18
N GLU A 184 -15.78 9.81 -20.76
CA GLU A 184 -15.94 10.19 -22.16
C GLU A 184 -14.58 10.55 -22.78
N GLY A 185 -14.48 10.44 -24.11
CA GLY A 185 -13.28 10.77 -24.88
C GLY A 185 -12.44 9.56 -25.31
N ASP A 186 -12.59 8.40 -24.65
CA ASP A 186 -11.97 7.14 -25.05
C ASP A 186 -12.65 5.94 -24.35
N THR A 187 -12.04 4.77 -24.46
CA THR A 187 -12.39 3.51 -23.76
C THR A 187 -11.65 3.43 -22.43
N PHE A 188 -12.38 3.06 -21.38
CA PHE A 188 -11.83 2.90 -20.03
C PHE A 188 -11.87 1.43 -19.59
N GLU A 189 -11.00 1.06 -18.67
CA GLU A 189 -11.06 -0.23 -17.97
C GLU A 189 -10.74 -0.06 -16.49
N MET A 190 -11.07 -1.08 -15.69
CA MET A 190 -10.86 -1.07 -14.25
C MET A 190 -9.70 -2.00 -13.86
N GLU A 191 -8.90 -1.56 -12.91
CA GLU A 191 -7.98 -2.38 -12.13
C GLU A 191 -8.45 -2.45 -10.67
N ASP A 192 -8.27 -3.61 -10.06
CA ASP A 192 -8.36 -3.76 -8.61
C ASP A 192 -7.02 -3.39 -7.99
N GLN A 193 -6.86 -2.14 -7.52
CA GLN A 193 -5.57 -1.67 -7.05
C GLN A 193 -5.17 -2.22 -5.67
N ARG A 194 -6.08 -2.94 -5.00
CA ARG A 194 -5.76 -3.66 -3.75
C ARG A 194 -4.67 -4.72 -3.97
N ASN A 195 -4.44 -5.17 -5.20
CA ASN A 195 -3.28 -6.00 -5.53
C ASN A 195 -1.95 -5.36 -5.06
N TRP A 196 -1.83 -4.05 -5.20
CA TRP A 196 -0.67 -3.24 -4.79
C TRP A 196 -0.85 -2.58 -3.42
N SER A 197 -1.80 -3.04 -2.61
CA SER A 197 -2.21 -2.44 -1.34
C SER A 197 -2.84 -1.05 -1.40
N ASP A 198 -3.06 -0.47 -2.59
CA ASP A 198 -3.84 0.76 -2.68
C ASP A 198 -5.29 0.49 -2.26
N ALA A 199 -5.86 1.42 -1.51
CA ALA A 199 -7.23 1.29 -1.03
C ALA A 199 -8.25 1.82 -2.05
N SER A 200 -8.19 1.33 -3.29
CA SER A 200 -9.13 1.72 -4.35
C SER A 200 -9.32 0.66 -5.43
N TYR A 201 -10.43 0.79 -6.17
CA TYR A 201 -10.49 0.33 -7.57
C TYR A 201 -10.14 1.51 -8.46
N LYS A 202 -9.34 1.31 -9.51
CA LYS A 202 -9.00 2.38 -10.46
C LYS A 202 -9.66 2.13 -11.79
N THR A 203 -10.46 3.08 -12.24
CA THR A 203 -10.85 3.17 -13.66
C THR A 203 -9.89 4.11 -14.39
N TYR A 204 -9.35 3.70 -15.52
CA TYR A 204 -8.36 4.50 -16.27
C TYR A 204 -8.51 4.36 -17.78
N VAL A 205 -7.93 5.34 -18.48
CA VAL A 205 -7.76 5.35 -19.93
C VAL A 205 -6.27 5.26 -20.29
N ARG A 206 -5.89 4.66 -21.43
CA ARG A 206 -6.64 3.73 -22.29
C ARG A 206 -6.31 2.28 -21.90
N PRO A 207 -6.97 1.24 -22.46
CA PRO A 207 -6.75 -0.15 -22.06
C PRO A 207 -5.30 -0.61 -22.19
N LEU A 208 -4.75 -1.27 -21.15
CA LEU A 208 -3.36 -1.76 -21.04
C LEU A 208 -2.96 -2.74 -22.13
N ALA A 209 -3.92 -3.38 -22.80
CA ALA A 209 -3.63 -4.31 -23.90
C ALA A 209 -3.25 -3.60 -25.22
N LEU A 210 -3.48 -2.29 -25.36
CA LEU A 210 -3.09 -1.55 -26.56
C LEU A 210 -1.56 -1.32 -26.59
N PRO A 211 -0.94 -1.02 -27.75
CA PRO A 211 0.50 -0.78 -27.81
C PRO A 211 0.96 0.44 -26.98
N TRP A 212 2.15 0.37 -26.39
CA TRP A 212 2.77 1.47 -25.64
C TRP A 212 4.27 1.58 -25.94
N PRO A 213 4.88 2.78 -25.86
CA PRO A 213 4.20 4.09 -25.77
C PRO A 213 3.38 4.40 -27.03
N TYR A 214 2.52 5.41 -26.97
CA TYR A 214 1.79 5.94 -28.12
C TYR A 214 2.08 7.44 -28.32
N GLN A 215 1.70 7.95 -29.49
CA GLN A 215 1.94 9.34 -29.88
C GLN A 215 0.63 10.13 -29.89
N ILE A 216 0.60 11.26 -29.19
CA ILE A 216 -0.39 12.32 -29.40
C ILE A 216 0.04 13.11 -30.63
N PRO A 217 -0.77 13.19 -31.70
CA PRO A 217 -0.40 13.93 -32.90
C PRO A 217 -0.28 15.44 -32.66
N ALA A 218 0.63 16.08 -33.39
CA ALA A 218 0.78 17.53 -33.37
C ALA A 218 -0.53 18.24 -33.79
N ASN A 219 -0.91 19.25 -33.02
CA ASN A 219 -2.06 20.13 -33.23
C ASN A 219 -3.43 19.41 -33.29
N GLN A 220 -3.52 18.21 -32.71
CA GLN A 220 -4.79 17.50 -32.56
C GLN A 220 -5.18 17.45 -31.08
N PRO A 221 -6.26 18.13 -30.66
CA PRO A 221 -6.70 18.12 -29.28
C PRO A 221 -7.31 16.76 -28.92
N VAL A 222 -6.90 16.23 -27.76
CA VAL A 222 -7.50 15.06 -27.12
C VAL A 222 -8.41 15.55 -26.01
N ARG A 223 -9.72 15.35 -26.19
CA ARG A 223 -10.76 15.79 -25.25
C ARG A 223 -11.27 14.63 -24.44
N GLN A 224 -11.30 14.78 -23.12
CA GLN A 224 -11.88 13.81 -22.22
C GLN A 224 -12.73 14.50 -21.16
N LYS A 225 -13.74 13.78 -20.68
CA LYS A 225 -14.61 14.23 -19.59
C LYS A 225 -14.92 13.07 -18.66
N THR A 226 -14.97 13.35 -17.38
CA THR A 226 -15.57 12.45 -16.39
C THR A 226 -16.70 13.17 -15.69
N SER A 227 -17.84 12.49 -15.52
CA SER A 227 -19.01 13.03 -14.83
C SER A 227 -19.40 12.08 -13.71
N LEU A 228 -19.39 12.57 -12.48
CA LEU A 228 -20.06 11.90 -11.35
C LEU A 228 -21.47 12.45 -11.25
N ILE A 229 -22.47 11.58 -11.34
CA ILE A 229 -23.89 11.90 -11.31
C ILE A 229 -24.52 11.17 -10.14
N ILE A 230 -25.09 11.92 -9.20
CA ILE A 230 -25.77 11.39 -8.02
C ILE A 230 -27.27 11.41 -8.27
N ARG A 231 -27.94 10.28 -8.03
CA ARG A 231 -29.40 10.20 -8.00
C ARG A 231 -29.81 9.87 -6.58
N ASP A 232 -30.42 10.83 -5.93
CA ASP A 232 -30.99 10.67 -4.59
C ASP A 232 -32.52 10.60 -4.70
N ILE A 233 -33.07 9.42 -4.49
CA ILE A 233 -34.53 9.18 -4.46
C ILE A 233 -35.05 9.09 -3.03
N SER A 234 -34.21 9.30 -2.02
CA SER A 234 -34.65 9.39 -0.65
C SER A 234 -35.48 10.66 -0.48
N SER A 235 -36.78 10.51 -0.24
CA SER A 235 -37.68 11.63 0.00
C SER A 235 -37.33 12.27 1.35
N SER A 236 -36.48 13.29 1.34
CA SER A 236 -36.23 14.24 2.44
C SER A 236 -36.34 13.65 3.85
N VAL A 237 -35.72 12.50 4.10
CA VAL A 237 -35.34 12.20 5.47
C VAL A 237 -34.10 13.05 5.63
N ALA A 238 -34.27 14.25 6.17
CA ALA A 238 -33.15 15.03 6.65
C ALA A 238 -32.25 14.03 7.39
N PRO A 239 -30.97 13.87 7.00
CA PRO A 239 -30.08 13.07 7.79
C PRO A 239 -30.30 13.55 9.22
N SER A 240 -30.57 12.62 10.14
CA SER A 240 -30.26 12.92 11.53
C SER A 240 -28.87 13.50 11.43
N ALA A 241 -28.71 14.77 11.80
CA ALA A 241 -27.41 15.27 12.17
C ALA A 241 -27.02 14.34 13.32
N ALA A 242 -26.42 13.19 12.97
CA ALA A 242 -25.48 12.56 13.84
C ALA A 242 -24.51 13.70 14.02
N THR A 243 -24.70 14.45 15.11
CA THR A 243 -23.63 15.19 15.75
C THR A 243 -22.47 14.23 15.66
N GLN A 244 -21.57 14.46 14.71
CA GLN A 244 -20.28 13.83 14.71
C GLN A 244 -19.73 14.29 16.04
N SER A 245 -19.91 13.45 17.05
CA SER A 245 -19.24 13.66 18.31
C SER A 245 -17.79 13.75 17.91
N SER A 246 -17.11 14.81 18.33
CA SER A 246 -15.67 14.94 18.15
C SER A 246 -14.91 13.76 18.77
N VAL A 247 -15.60 12.97 19.61
CA VAL A 247 -15.11 11.77 20.26
C VAL A 247 -15.40 10.53 19.41
N ILE A 248 -14.33 9.89 18.94
CA ILE A 248 -14.36 8.60 18.26
C ILE A 248 -14.62 7.51 19.30
N ARG A 249 -15.62 6.66 19.06
CA ARG A 249 -16.04 5.61 19.99
C ARG A 249 -15.27 4.32 19.74
N LEU A 250 -14.73 3.75 20.82
CA LEU A 250 -14.06 2.46 20.86
C LEU A 250 -14.91 1.44 21.63
N GLU A 251 -15.26 0.35 20.97
CA GLU A 251 -16.15 -0.69 21.52
C GLU A 251 -15.52 -2.08 21.36
N LEU A 252 -15.55 -2.88 22.43
CA LEU A 252 -15.00 -4.24 22.37
C LEU A 252 -15.81 -5.11 21.42
N GLY A 253 -15.11 -5.69 20.45
CA GLY A 253 -15.66 -6.66 19.52
C GLY A 253 -15.58 -8.09 20.08
N THR A 254 -16.05 -9.02 19.26
CA THR A 254 -16.11 -10.45 19.63
C THR A 254 -15.00 -11.28 19.00
N ARG A 255 -14.32 -10.74 17.98
CA ARG A 255 -13.25 -11.45 17.28
C ARG A 255 -12.01 -11.52 18.16
N THR A 256 -11.34 -12.67 18.14
CA THR A 256 -10.15 -12.94 18.95
C THR A 256 -9.16 -13.78 18.17
N GLY A 257 -7.89 -13.76 18.60
CA GLY A 257 -6.87 -14.64 18.05
C GLY A 257 -5.56 -14.53 18.81
N THR A 258 -4.48 -14.92 18.15
CA THR A 258 -3.12 -14.84 18.70
C THR A 258 -2.31 -13.81 17.93
N MET A 259 -1.53 -13.00 18.64
CA MET A 259 -0.61 -12.03 18.06
C MET A 259 0.48 -12.77 17.26
N PRO A 260 0.79 -12.34 16.03
CA PRO A 260 1.80 -12.99 15.21
C PRO A 260 3.21 -12.80 15.80
N GLU A 261 4.13 -13.67 15.39
CA GLU A 261 5.55 -13.41 15.61
C GLU A 261 5.97 -12.15 14.83
N ILE A 262 6.91 -11.37 15.37
CA ILE A 262 7.42 -10.16 14.73
C ILE A 262 8.85 -10.39 14.25
N GLY A 263 9.06 -10.13 12.97
CA GLY A 263 10.33 -10.31 12.29
C GLY A 263 11.08 -9.00 12.03
N LEU A 264 12.41 -9.10 11.90
CA LEU A 264 13.25 -8.08 11.28
C LEU A 264 13.98 -8.65 10.07
N ILE A 265 14.03 -7.88 8.98
CA ILE A 265 14.87 -8.24 7.83
C ILE A 265 16.33 -7.79 8.02
N VAL A 266 17.26 -8.63 7.58
CA VAL A 266 18.69 -8.35 7.47
C VAL A 266 19.13 -8.65 6.05
N THR A 267 19.65 -7.64 5.36
CA THR A 267 20.28 -7.82 4.04
C THR A 267 21.79 -7.98 4.19
N PRO A 268 22.50 -8.53 3.20
CA PRO A 268 23.96 -8.65 3.26
C PRO A 268 24.68 -7.32 3.48
N GLU A 269 24.18 -6.23 2.89
CA GLU A 269 24.72 -4.88 3.01
C GLU A 269 24.65 -4.35 4.45
N GLU A 270 23.63 -4.78 5.19
CA GLU A 270 23.34 -4.32 6.55
C GLU A 270 23.86 -5.28 7.64
N ALA A 271 24.53 -6.37 7.26
CA ALA A 271 24.90 -7.43 8.19
C ALA A 271 25.93 -6.98 9.24
N GLU A 272 26.95 -6.21 8.84
CA GLU A 272 27.97 -5.69 9.76
C GLU A 272 27.37 -4.66 10.74
N ALA A 273 26.54 -3.74 10.23
CA ALA A 273 25.84 -2.76 11.05
C ALA A 273 24.88 -3.45 12.04
N THR A 274 24.21 -4.51 11.61
CA THR A 274 23.35 -5.34 12.44
C THR A 274 24.13 -6.03 13.57
N LEU A 275 25.30 -6.60 13.28
CA LEU A 275 26.18 -7.19 14.31
C LEU A 275 26.61 -6.15 15.35
N ALA A 276 26.99 -4.95 14.90
CA ALA A 276 27.36 -3.86 15.80
C ALA A 276 26.19 -3.39 16.68
N ALA A 277 24.95 -3.50 16.18
CA ALA A 277 23.72 -3.14 16.89
C ALA A 277 23.14 -4.26 17.77
N GLY A 278 23.90 -5.33 18.07
CA GLY A 278 23.46 -6.49 18.87
C GLY A 278 22.73 -6.18 20.19
N PRO A 279 23.16 -5.19 21.00
CA PRO A 279 22.42 -4.80 22.20
C PRO A 279 21.00 -4.29 21.91
N LEU A 280 20.82 -3.52 20.83
CA LEU A 280 19.52 -3.00 20.43
C LEU A 280 18.64 -4.10 19.82
N LEU A 281 19.23 -5.03 19.07
CA LEU A 281 18.53 -6.24 18.62
C LEU A 281 17.98 -7.05 19.81
N SER A 282 18.77 -7.16 20.87
CA SER A 282 18.36 -7.85 22.12
C SER A 282 17.27 -7.10 22.86
N GLU A 283 17.28 -5.76 22.85
CA GLU A 283 16.22 -4.95 23.45
C GLU A 283 14.89 -5.05 22.69
N ILE A 284 14.94 -5.05 21.35
CA ILE A 284 13.74 -5.23 20.51
C ILE A 284 13.17 -6.64 20.70
N ALA A 285 14.06 -7.62 20.87
CA ALA A 285 13.74 -9.03 21.01
C ALA A 285 12.74 -9.52 19.93
N PRO A 286 13.02 -9.32 18.62
CA PRO A 286 12.16 -9.89 17.60
C PRO A 286 12.11 -11.41 17.76
N ARG A 287 11.11 -12.03 17.16
CA ARG A 287 10.92 -13.48 17.27
C ARG A 287 11.43 -14.22 16.04
N GLU A 288 11.69 -13.49 14.97
CA GLU A 288 12.27 -14.01 13.75
C GLU A 288 13.27 -13.02 13.13
N LEU A 289 14.36 -13.54 12.60
CA LEU A 289 15.23 -12.82 11.67
C LEU A 289 15.05 -13.37 10.26
N LEU A 290 14.70 -12.51 9.33
CA LEU A 290 14.59 -12.81 7.91
C LEU A 290 15.86 -12.35 7.20
N PHE A 291 16.62 -13.28 6.62
CA PHE A 291 17.85 -12.99 5.91
C PHE A 291 17.64 -13.02 4.40
N HIS A 292 18.04 -11.96 3.69
CA HIS A 292 17.95 -11.92 2.23
C HIS A 292 19.18 -12.51 1.54
N PHE A 293 18.96 -13.40 0.57
CA PHE A 293 20.01 -13.96 -0.26
C PHE A 293 19.62 -13.97 -1.74
N ASP A 294 20.53 -13.45 -2.56
CA ASP A 294 20.34 -13.23 -4.00
C ASP A 294 21.70 -13.37 -4.70
N PRO A 295 21.99 -14.54 -5.27
CA PRO A 295 23.23 -14.76 -6.00
C PRO A 295 23.44 -13.79 -7.17
N ASP A 296 22.36 -13.28 -7.79
CA ASP A 296 22.46 -12.34 -8.90
C ASP A 296 22.89 -10.94 -8.44
N ALA A 297 22.65 -10.61 -7.17
CA ALA A 297 23.19 -9.42 -6.51
C ALA A 297 24.63 -9.60 -6.01
N GLY A 298 25.25 -10.76 -6.26
CA GLY A 298 26.61 -11.08 -5.81
C GLY A 298 26.67 -11.64 -4.38
N HIS A 299 25.54 -12.00 -3.78
CA HIS A 299 25.52 -12.62 -2.45
C HIS A 299 26.13 -14.02 -2.50
N GLY A 300 27.00 -14.33 -1.55
CA GLY A 300 27.74 -15.59 -1.52
C GLY A 300 28.14 -16.03 -0.11
N PRO A 301 29.18 -16.87 0.04
CA PRO A 301 29.54 -17.47 1.33
C PRO A 301 29.87 -16.46 2.43
N HIS A 302 30.36 -15.26 2.08
CA HIS A 302 30.64 -14.21 3.06
C HIS A 302 29.36 -13.69 3.74
N ALA A 303 28.30 -13.43 2.95
CA ALA A 303 27.00 -13.01 3.48
C ALA A 303 26.43 -14.08 4.43
N LEU A 304 26.49 -15.36 4.04
CA LEU A 304 26.02 -16.47 4.86
C LEU A 304 26.79 -16.63 6.18
N LYS A 305 28.11 -16.34 6.20
CA LYS A 305 28.90 -16.31 7.44
C LYS A 305 28.45 -15.19 8.37
N ASN A 306 28.18 -14.01 7.83
CA ASN A 306 27.67 -12.89 8.63
C ASN A 306 26.27 -13.21 9.19
N PHE A 307 25.40 -13.84 8.39
CA PHE A 307 24.09 -14.31 8.85
C PHE A 307 24.20 -15.36 9.96
N ALA A 308 25.13 -16.31 9.87
CA ALA A 308 25.40 -17.25 10.96
C ALA A 308 25.83 -16.56 12.25
N ALA A 309 26.71 -15.55 12.15
CA ALA A 309 27.14 -14.78 13.30
C ALA A 309 25.98 -14.00 13.95
N ILE A 310 25.11 -13.38 13.15
CA ILE A 310 23.93 -12.65 13.64
C ILE A 310 22.93 -13.60 14.28
N ALA A 311 22.63 -14.72 13.62
CA ALA A 311 21.70 -15.73 14.11
C ALA A 311 22.17 -16.32 15.46
N ALA A 312 23.48 -16.48 15.68
CA ALA A 312 24.02 -16.95 16.95
C ALA A 312 23.80 -15.97 18.13
N LEU A 313 23.57 -14.68 17.85
CA LEU A 313 23.23 -13.66 18.85
C LEU A 313 21.72 -13.57 19.12
N HIS A 314 20.91 -14.28 18.33
CA HIS A 314 19.46 -14.15 18.33
C HIS A 314 18.79 -15.42 18.89
N PRO A 315 18.03 -15.34 19.98
CA PRO A 315 17.37 -16.51 20.58
C PRO A 315 16.09 -16.94 19.84
N GLY A 316 15.57 -16.12 18.92
CA GLY A 316 14.39 -16.44 18.11
C GLY A 316 14.73 -17.27 16.87
N ARG A 317 13.77 -17.37 15.95
CA ARG A 317 13.90 -18.15 14.72
C ARG A 317 14.68 -17.38 13.65
N SER A 318 15.17 -18.12 12.67
CA SER A 318 15.80 -17.56 11.47
C SER A 318 15.20 -18.14 10.19
N THR A 319 14.92 -17.28 9.23
CA THR A 319 14.45 -17.65 7.89
C THR A 319 15.41 -17.10 6.85
N LEU A 320 15.79 -17.89 5.86
CA LEU A 320 16.54 -17.41 4.69
C LEU A 320 15.58 -17.25 3.51
N GLU A 321 15.40 -16.04 3.00
CA GLU A 321 14.76 -15.84 1.70
C GLU A 321 15.80 -15.95 0.57
N ILE A 322 15.49 -16.75 -0.45
CA ILE A 322 16.37 -17.02 -1.58
C ILE A 322 15.65 -16.56 -2.86
N ALA A 323 16.22 -15.53 -3.52
CA ALA A 323 15.92 -15.23 -4.90
C ALA A 323 16.72 -16.18 -5.80
N LEU A 324 16.10 -17.30 -6.22
CA LEU A 324 16.79 -18.34 -6.98
C LEU A 324 17.02 -17.87 -8.44
N PRO A 325 18.27 -17.77 -8.93
CA PRO A 325 18.54 -17.23 -10.27
C PRO A 325 17.83 -17.95 -11.41
N CYS A 326 17.68 -19.27 -11.32
CA CYS A 326 17.12 -20.13 -12.38
C CYS A 326 17.87 -20.00 -13.73
N LYS A 327 19.20 -19.80 -13.68
CA LYS A 327 20.09 -19.76 -14.85
C LYS A 327 20.57 -21.16 -15.25
N SER A 328 20.46 -22.11 -14.33
CA SER A 328 20.64 -23.54 -14.49
C SER A 328 19.50 -24.28 -13.79
N SER A 329 19.49 -25.62 -13.79
CA SER A 329 18.41 -26.38 -13.14
C SER A 329 18.28 -26.00 -11.66
N PRO A 330 17.06 -25.77 -11.12
CA PRO A 330 16.85 -25.41 -9.72
C PRO A 330 17.56 -26.34 -8.72
N ALA A 331 17.66 -27.64 -9.03
CA ALA A 331 18.34 -28.63 -8.20
C ALA A 331 19.84 -28.33 -8.01
N VAL A 332 20.55 -27.91 -9.06
CA VAL A 332 21.98 -27.59 -9.01
C VAL A 332 22.21 -26.32 -8.20
N GLU A 333 21.42 -25.27 -8.44
CA GLU A 333 21.55 -24.00 -7.73
C GLU A 333 21.21 -24.15 -6.25
N ALA A 334 20.12 -24.84 -5.92
CA ALA A 334 19.73 -25.09 -4.54
C ALA A 334 20.79 -25.92 -3.79
N ALA A 335 21.34 -26.97 -4.42
CA ALA A 335 22.40 -27.79 -3.82
C ALA A 335 23.69 -27.00 -3.58
N GLU A 336 24.05 -26.09 -4.50
CA GLU A 336 25.21 -25.22 -4.33
C GLU A 336 25.00 -24.22 -3.18
N ILE A 337 23.83 -23.61 -3.06
CA ILE A 337 23.49 -22.74 -1.93
C ILE A 337 23.54 -23.52 -0.61
N ALA A 338 22.99 -24.74 -0.57
CA ALA A 338 23.06 -25.61 0.60
C ALA A 338 24.51 -25.93 1.02
N ARG A 339 25.40 -26.19 0.05
CA ARG A 339 26.83 -26.40 0.29
C ARG A 339 27.48 -25.14 0.88
N GLN A 340 27.17 -23.96 0.36
CA GLN A 340 27.70 -22.70 0.88
C GLN A 340 27.20 -22.42 2.30
N MET A 341 25.93 -22.68 2.59
CA MET A 341 25.35 -22.57 3.94
C MET A 341 26.05 -23.51 4.93
N GLN A 342 26.28 -24.77 4.53
CA GLN A 342 27.01 -25.74 5.35
C GLN A 342 28.44 -25.26 5.66
N GLN A 343 29.15 -24.70 4.67
CA GLN A 343 30.50 -24.16 4.85
C GLN A 343 30.53 -22.91 5.72
N ALA A 344 29.47 -22.10 5.69
CA ALA A 344 29.32 -20.93 6.54
C ALA A 344 28.87 -21.29 7.97
N GLY A 345 28.42 -22.52 8.21
CA GLY A 345 27.80 -22.92 9.48
C GLY A 345 26.43 -22.28 9.71
N PHE A 346 25.75 -21.82 8.64
CA PHE A 346 24.44 -21.20 8.74
C PHE A 346 23.34 -22.26 8.59
N LYS A 347 22.47 -22.37 9.60
CA LYS A 347 21.35 -23.32 9.61
C LYS A 347 20.07 -22.61 10.04
N PRO A 348 19.29 -22.05 9.09
CA PRO A 348 18.03 -21.41 9.40
C PRO A 348 16.94 -22.45 9.74
N ASP A 349 15.89 -22.01 10.43
CA ASP A 349 14.70 -22.80 10.74
C ASP A 349 13.78 -22.98 9.53
N ALA A 350 13.81 -22.01 8.61
CA ALA A 350 13.02 -22.02 7.39
C ALA A 350 13.77 -21.41 6.19
N ILE A 351 13.35 -21.81 5.00
CA ILE A 351 13.78 -21.21 3.73
C ILE A 351 12.54 -20.78 2.97
N LEU A 352 12.51 -19.52 2.52
CA LEU A 352 11.53 -19.03 1.56
C LEU A 352 12.20 -18.95 0.20
N MET A 353 11.77 -19.78 -0.76
CA MET A 353 12.37 -19.81 -2.10
C MET A 353 11.40 -19.26 -3.15
N SER A 354 11.89 -18.33 -3.97
CA SER A 354 11.18 -17.77 -5.11
C SER A 354 12.15 -17.64 -6.28
N PRO A 355 11.74 -17.96 -7.52
CA PRO A 355 12.51 -17.60 -8.71
C PRO A 355 12.79 -16.09 -8.74
N SER A 356 14.03 -15.71 -9.05
CA SER A 356 14.48 -14.32 -9.15
C SER A 356 13.66 -13.55 -10.19
N VAL A 357 13.29 -14.23 -11.27
CA VAL A 357 12.50 -13.67 -12.38
C VAL A 357 11.07 -13.29 -11.98
N ASP A 358 10.47 -13.99 -11.01
CA ASP A 358 9.11 -13.72 -10.51
C ASP A 358 9.05 -12.50 -9.58
N ARG A 359 10.20 -11.90 -9.27
CA ARG A 359 10.25 -10.60 -8.60
C ARG A 359 9.86 -9.43 -9.51
N GLN A 360 9.81 -9.65 -10.82
CA GLN A 360 9.33 -8.68 -11.80
C GLN A 360 7.87 -8.97 -12.15
N SER A 361 7.07 -7.91 -12.22
CA SER A 361 5.66 -8.02 -12.59
C SER A 361 5.54 -8.23 -14.09
N THR A 362 4.57 -9.04 -14.50
CA THR A 362 4.19 -9.21 -15.91
C THR A 362 2.86 -8.49 -16.14
N PRO A 363 2.85 -7.30 -16.79
CA PRO A 363 1.63 -6.56 -17.06
C PRO A 363 0.69 -7.30 -18.02
N PRO A 364 -0.62 -6.98 -18.01
CA PRO A 364 -1.57 -7.48 -19.00
C PRO A 364 -1.06 -7.31 -20.44
N GLY A 365 -1.19 -8.36 -21.25
CA GLY A 365 -0.72 -8.37 -22.65
C GLY A 365 0.77 -8.63 -22.84
N SER A 366 1.57 -8.71 -21.77
CA SER A 366 3.00 -9.04 -21.85
C SER A 366 3.24 -10.55 -21.87
N LYS A 367 4.31 -10.99 -22.54
CA LYS A 367 4.78 -12.38 -22.45
C LYS A 367 5.42 -12.60 -21.08
N TRP A 368 5.00 -13.65 -20.38
CA TRP A 368 5.68 -14.08 -19.16
C TRP A 368 7.12 -14.46 -19.46
N PRO A 369 8.09 -14.05 -18.63
CA PRO A 369 9.47 -14.44 -18.79
C PRO A 369 9.63 -15.95 -18.55
N ASP A 370 10.65 -16.54 -19.17
CA ASP A 370 10.94 -17.96 -19.00
C ASP A 370 11.30 -18.23 -17.52
N CYS A 371 10.62 -19.20 -16.92
CA CYS A 371 10.78 -19.61 -15.54
C CYS A 371 10.54 -21.12 -15.45
N PRO A 372 11.38 -21.88 -14.74
CA PRO A 372 11.08 -23.28 -14.43
C PRO A 372 9.71 -23.42 -13.74
N PRO A 373 9.01 -24.56 -13.92
CA PRO A 373 7.81 -24.86 -13.14
C PRO A 373 8.10 -24.72 -11.64
N LEU A 374 7.15 -24.13 -10.91
CA LEU A 374 7.36 -23.87 -9.48
C LEU A 374 7.45 -25.17 -8.68
N GLU A 375 6.82 -26.23 -9.17
CA GLU A 375 6.92 -27.59 -8.63
C GLU A 375 8.37 -28.11 -8.66
N GLU A 376 9.11 -27.83 -9.74
CA GLU A 376 10.53 -28.20 -9.83
C GLU A 376 11.40 -27.39 -8.86
N VAL A 377 11.06 -26.12 -8.64
CA VAL A 377 11.76 -25.24 -7.70
C VAL A 377 11.57 -25.73 -6.26
N TYR A 378 10.34 -26.09 -5.87
CA TYR A 378 10.08 -26.58 -4.51
C TYR A 378 10.57 -28.01 -4.29
N ALA A 379 10.51 -28.88 -5.31
CA ALA A 379 11.16 -30.19 -5.24
C ALA A 379 12.68 -30.07 -5.05
N ALA A 380 13.34 -29.15 -5.77
CA ALA A 380 14.76 -28.85 -5.59
C ALA A 380 15.07 -28.32 -4.18
N ALA A 381 14.27 -27.40 -3.66
CA ALA A 381 14.43 -26.87 -2.31
C ALA A 381 14.33 -27.99 -1.25
N ARG A 382 13.34 -28.89 -1.37
CA ARG A 382 13.16 -30.02 -0.45
C ARG A 382 14.35 -30.99 -0.47
N ALA A 383 14.90 -31.25 -1.66
CA ALA A 383 16.05 -32.12 -1.82
C ALA A 383 17.34 -31.50 -1.23
N ALA A 384 17.54 -30.19 -1.43
CA ALA A 384 18.74 -29.48 -0.97
C ALA A 384 18.73 -29.17 0.53
N PHE A 385 17.56 -29.01 1.14
CA PHE A 385 17.41 -28.55 2.53
C PHE A 385 16.58 -29.53 3.39
N PRO A 386 17.07 -30.78 3.60
CA PRO A 386 16.33 -31.78 4.34
C PRO A 386 16.10 -31.35 5.79
N GLY A 387 14.84 -31.46 6.25
CA GLY A 387 14.43 -31.12 7.62
C GLY A 387 14.25 -29.63 7.91
N ILE A 388 14.44 -28.75 6.93
CA ILE A 388 14.14 -27.32 7.04
C ILE A 388 12.74 -27.07 6.46
N ARG A 389 11.98 -26.15 7.08
CA ARG A 389 10.66 -25.75 6.54
C ARG A 389 10.85 -24.99 5.23
N ILE A 390 10.11 -25.38 4.19
CA ILE A 390 10.16 -24.73 2.88
C ILE A 390 8.92 -23.88 2.68
N GLY A 391 9.10 -22.58 2.57
CA GLY A 391 8.07 -21.63 2.19
C GLY A 391 8.15 -21.28 0.71
N GLY A 392 6.99 -20.87 0.18
CA GLY A 392 6.89 -20.28 -1.15
C GLY A 392 6.07 -19.01 -1.14
N GLY A 393 5.77 -18.52 -2.33
CA GLY A 393 5.07 -17.27 -2.56
C GLY A 393 5.95 -16.32 -3.36
N MET A 394 5.88 -15.03 -3.06
CA MET A 394 6.59 -13.99 -3.81
C MET A 394 7.46 -13.14 -2.89
N LEU A 395 8.71 -12.89 -3.28
CA LEU A 395 9.57 -11.90 -2.60
C LEU A 395 9.18 -10.45 -2.95
N SER A 396 8.34 -10.29 -3.97
CA SER A 396 7.67 -9.04 -4.38
C SER A 396 6.33 -8.89 -3.65
N TYR A 397 5.26 -8.43 -4.32
CA TYR A 397 4.02 -8.04 -3.67
C TYR A 397 2.88 -9.06 -3.86
N PHE A 398 1.76 -8.82 -3.17
CA PHE A 398 0.56 -9.63 -3.31
C PHE A 398 0.06 -9.71 -4.76
N THR A 399 0.21 -8.65 -5.57
CA THR A 399 -0.09 -8.67 -7.02
C THR A 399 0.51 -9.88 -7.72
N GLU A 400 1.81 -10.10 -7.53
CA GLU A 400 2.54 -11.17 -8.20
C GLU A 400 2.07 -12.54 -7.68
N LEU A 401 1.82 -12.67 -6.38
CA LEU A 401 1.30 -13.92 -5.79
C LEU A 401 -0.10 -14.25 -6.33
N ASN A 402 -0.96 -13.23 -6.47
CA ASN A 402 -2.32 -13.42 -6.94
C ASN A 402 -2.37 -13.78 -8.44
N ARG A 403 -1.43 -13.25 -9.23
CA ARG A 403 -1.29 -13.53 -10.67
C ARG A 403 -0.62 -14.87 -10.95
N LYS A 404 0.44 -15.23 -10.22
CA LYS A 404 1.17 -16.49 -10.37
C LYS A 404 1.20 -17.24 -9.04
N ARG A 405 0.12 -17.97 -8.77
CA ARG A 405 -0.07 -18.69 -7.51
C ARG A 405 0.90 -19.87 -7.41
N VAL A 406 1.57 -19.98 -6.27
CA VAL A 406 2.46 -21.10 -5.97
C VAL A 406 1.68 -22.38 -5.59
N PRO A 407 2.15 -23.59 -5.96
CA PRO A 407 1.50 -24.85 -5.61
C PRO A 407 1.48 -25.09 -4.09
N ALA A 408 0.30 -24.94 -3.49
CA ALA A 408 0.13 -25.02 -2.04
C ALA A 408 0.55 -26.37 -1.43
N GLY A 409 0.49 -27.47 -2.18
CA GLY A 409 0.83 -28.81 -1.69
C GLY A 409 2.32 -29.00 -1.38
N GLU A 410 3.19 -28.15 -1.92
CA GLU A 410 4.65 -28.37 -1.89
C GLU A 410 5.37 -27.53 -0.82
N ILE A 411 4.67 -26.54 -0.26
CA ILE A 411 5.20 -25.56 0.69
C ILE A 411 4.58 -25.71 2.08
N ASP A 412 5.36 -25.46 3.12
CA ASP A 412 4.95 -25.47 4.53
C ASP A 412 4.29 -24.15 4.96
N PHE A 413 4.58 -23.05 4.24
CA PHE A 413 3.99 -21.74 4.48
C PHE A 413 4.01 -20.91 3.20
N VAL A 414 3.10 -19.92 3.10
CA VAL A 414 3.05 -18.94 2.03
C VAL A 414 3.47 -17.57 2.55
N SER A 415 4.22 -16.81 1.76
CA SER A 415 4.63 -15.44 2.08
C SER A 415 4.50 -14.51 0.88
N HIS A 416 4.22 -13.24 1.17
CA HIS A 416 4.39 -12.14 0.21
C HIS A 416 4.69 -10.84 0.94
N CYS A 417 5.09 -9.80 0.20
CA CYS A 417 5.26 -8.47 0.74
C CYS A 417 4.09 -7.54 0.34
N THR A 418 4.12 -6.33 0.86
CA THR A 418 3.30 -5.19 0.44
C THR A 418 4.17 -3.93 0.49
N ASN A 419 3.79 -2.87 -0.22
CA ASN A 419 4.46 -1.59 -0.12
C ASN A 419 3.45 -0.45 -0.38
N PRO A 420 3.39 0.59 0.46
CA PRO A 420 2.32 1.57 0.40
C PRO A 420 2.60 2.75 -0.55
N ILE A 421 3.76 2.77 -1.23
CA ILE A 421 4.18 3.88 -2.10
C ILE A 421 4.31 3.49 -3.57
N VAL A 422 3.54 2.50 -4.05
CA VAL A 422 3.61 2.05 -5.45
C VAL A 422 3.08 3.12 -6.40
N HIS A 423 1.84 3.57 -6.20
CA HIS A 423 1.18 4.49 -7.13
C HIS A 423 1.16 5.95 -6.67
N ALA A 424 1.12 6.18 -5.36
CA ALA A 424 1.12 7.50 -4.74
C ALA A 424 1.93 7.46 -3.45
N ALA A 425 2.52 8.58 -3.07
CA ALA A 425 3.37 8.67 -1.89
C ALA A 425 3.02 9.85 -0.98
N ASP A 426 1.91 10.56 -1.22
CA ASP A 426 1.40 11.55 -0.27
C ASP A 426 0.96 10.90 1.05
N ASP A 427 0.88 11.69 2.13
CA ASP A 427 0.66 11.15 3.48
C ASP A 427 -0.69 10.44 3.63
N LEU A 428 -1.73 10.98 2.98
CA LEU A 428 -3.06 10.40 3.00
C LEU A 428 -3.10 9.05 2.26
N SER A 429 -2.54 8.96 1.05
CA SER A 429 -2.52 7.73 0.25
C SER A 429 -1.82 6.59 0.98
N VAL A 430 -0.66 6.87 1.58
CA VAL A 430 0.11 5.86 2.30
C VAL A 430 -0.68 5.33 3.49
N MET A 431 -1.30 6.20 4.29
CA MET A 431 -2.09 5.74 5.43
C MET A 431 -3.35 4.98 5.01
N GLN A 432 -3.99 5.39 3.91
CA GLN A 432 -5.17 4.71 3.36
C GLN A 432 -4.89 3.26 2.95
N THR A 433 -3.66 2.91 2.57
CA THR A 433 -3.31 1.51 2.21
C THR A 433 -3.64 0.49 3.31
N LEU A 434 -3.69 0.93 4.57
CA LEU A 434 -4.15 0.11 5.70
C LEU A 434 -5.56 -0.46 5.51
N GLU A 435 -6.44 0.23 4.78
CA GLU A 435 -7.79 -0.26 4.46
C GLU A 435 -7.79 -1.46 3.51
N ALA A 436 -6.73 -1.64 2.70
CA ALA A 436 -6.63 -2.72 1.72
C ALA A 436 -6.15 -4.04 2.35
N LEU A 437 -5.40 -3.98 3.46
CA LEU A 437 -4.77 -5.14 4.09
C LEU A 437 -5.77 -6.26 4.47
N PRO A 438 -6.96 -5.99 5.05
CA PRO A 438 -7.94 -7.04 5.31
C PRO A 438 -8.45 -7.73 4.03
N PHE A 439 -8.49 -7.02 2.89
CA PHE A 439 -8.89 -7.62 1.61
C PHE A 439 -7.78 -8.51 1.05
N ILE A 440 -6.52 -8.09 1.20
CA ILE A 440 -5.35 -8.88 0.81
C ILE A 440 -5.32 -10.19 1.60
N THR A 441 -5.40 -10.13 2.93
CA THR A 441 -5.31 -11.32 3.77
C THR A 441 -6.48 -12.28 3.56
N ARG A 442 -7.71 -11.76 3.40
CA ARG A 442 -8.86 -12.60 3.01
C ARG A 442 -8.69 -13.25 1.64
N SER A 443 -8.08 -12.56 0.68
CA SER A 443 -7.82 -13.12 -0.64
C SER A 443 -6.75 -14.22 -0.59
N VAL A 444 -5.69 -14.04 0.21
CA VAL A 444 -4.72 -15.12 0.48
C VAL A 444 -5.39 -16.31 1.14
N ARG A 445 -6.25 -16.10 2.14
CA ARG A 445 -7.02 -17.18 2.80
C ARG A 445 -7.97 -17.88 1.84
N ALA A 446 -8.59 -17.15 0.90
CA ALA A 446 -9.42 -17.76 -0.14
C ALA A 446 -8.62 -18.67 -1.10
N ILE A 447 -7.33 -18.37 -1.33
CA ILE A 447 -6.46 -19.15 -2.22
C ILE A 447 -5.79 -20.32 -1.48
N TYR A 448 -5.31 -20.09 -0.26
CA TYR A 448 -4.42 -21.00 0.47
C TYR A 448 -5.04 -21.64 1.72
N GLY A 449 -6.28 -21.31 2.07
CA GLY A 449 -6.96 -21.80 3.27
C GLY A 449 -6.15 -21.54 4.54
N ASP A 450 -6.01 -22.56 5.36
CA ASP A 450 -5.31 -22.50 6.66
C ASP A 450 -3.80 -22.70 6.56
N LYS A 451 -3.22 -22.64 5.35
CA LYS A 451 -1.75 -22.68 5.18
C LYS A 451 -1.10 -21.65 6.10
N PRO A 452 -0.03 -21.98 6.85
CA PRO A 452 0.71 -20.99 7.61
C PRO A 452 1.11 -19.83 6.70
N TYR A 453 0.83 -18.61 7.16
CA TYR A 453 0.84 -17.42 6.33
C TYR A 453 1.72 -16.36 6.98
N ARG A 454 2.71 -15.86 6.23
CA ARG A 454 3.61 -14.79 6.66
C ARG A 454 3.45 -13.59 5.74
N ILE A 455 3.73 -12.40 6.27
CA ILE A 455 3.82 -11.19 5.47
C ILE A 455 5.14 -10.47 5.76
N GLY A 456 5.84 -10.11 4.70
CA GLY A 456 6.95 -9.18 4.73
C GLY A 456 8.24 -9.68 4.07
N PRO A 457 9.24 -8.79 3.97
CA PRO A 457 9.27 -7.44 4.56
C PRO A 457 8.27 -6.45 3.93
N SER A 458 7.43 -5.80 4.74
CA SER A 458 6.49 -4.75 4.29
C SER A 458 6.84 -3.41 4.92
N THR A 459 7.76 -2.70 4.28
CA THR A 459 8.31 -1.41 4.73
C THR A 459 7.69 -0.25 3.95
N ILE A 460 7.72 0.97 4.50
CA ILE A 460 7.32 2.17 3.75
C ILE A 460 8.28 2.40 2.56
N PRO A 461 9.60 2.56 2.76
CA PRO A 461 10.51 2.62 1.63
C PRO A 461 10.52 1.30 0.87
N MET A 462 10.65 1.38 -0.45
CA MET A 462 10.56 0.25 -1.37
C MET A 462 11.93 -0.45 -1.47
N ARG A 463 11.96 -1.75 -1.13
CA ARG A 463 13.19 -2.56 -1.24
C ARG A 463 13.56 -2.89 -2.67
N GLN A 464 12.56 -3.17 -3.49
CA GLN A 464 12.71 -3.59 -4.87
C GLN A 464 11.49 -3.10 -5.64
N ASN A 465 11.68 -2.72 -6.90
CA ASN A 465 10.62 -2.32 -7.81
C ASN A 465 10.28 -3.47 -8.78
N PRO A 466 9.11 -4.14 -8.66
CA PRO A 466 8.65 -5.13 -9.63
C PRO A 466 8.18 -4.54 -10.97
N TYR A 467 8.01 -3.22 -11.05
CA TYR A 467 7.39 -2.53 -12.18
C TYR A 467 8.39 -1.73 -13.02
N GLY A 468 9.66 -1.73 -12.62
CA GLY A 468 10.72 -0.99 -13.26
C GLY A 468 12.09 -1.62 -13.01
N SER A 469 13.10 -1.09 -13.69
CA SER A 469 14.47 -1.62 -13.61
C SER A 469 15.17 -1.35 -12.27
N ARG A 470 14.68 -0.36 -11.51
CA ARG A 470 15.23 0.05 -10.21
C ARG A 470 14.19 0.75 -9.35
N THR A 471 14.49 0.89 -8.07
CA THR A 471 13.83 1.85 -7.18
C THR A 471 14.31 3.28 -7.47
N MET A 472 13.53 4.26 -7.06
CA MET A 472 13.90 5.67 -7.17
C MET A 472 14.82 6.08 -6.03
N ASP A 473 15.89 6.81 -6.35
CA ASP A 473 16.75 7.42 -5.33
C ASP A 473 16.06 8.65 -4.74
N ASN A 474 16.19 8.81 -3.44
CA ASN A 474 15.55 9.91 -2.72
C ASN A 474 16.48 10.56 -1.69
N PRO A 475 17.62 11.16 -2.12
CA PRO A 475 18.58 11.78 -1.22
C PRO A 475 18.03 13.04 -0.52
N SER A 476 17.01 13.67 -1.09
CA SER A 476 16.39 14.87 -0.54
C SER A 476 15.27 14.59 0.48
N GLY A 477 14.89 13.32 0.70
CA GLY A 477 13.83 12.95 1.64
C GLY A 477 12.45 13.46 1.22
N GLY A 478 12.13 13.36 -0.08
CA GLY A 478 10.81 13.68 -0.64
C GLY A 478 9.80 12.54 -0.49
N ARG A 479 8.53 12.84 -0.76
CA ARG A 479 7.44 11.84 -0.86
C ARG A 479 7.36 11.33 -2.30
N ILE A 480 8.14 10.30 -2.62
CA ILE A 480 8.33 9.84 -3.99
C ILE A 480 7.85 8.38 -4.11
N PRO A 481 6.93 8.06 -5.03
CA PRO A 481 6.55 6.68 -5.29
C PRO A 481 7.76 5.81 -5.68
N MET A 482 7.75 4.54 -5.25
CA MET A 482 8.78 3.55 -5.56
C MET A 482 10.20 3.92 -5.08
N ALA A 483 10.33 4.82 -4.10
CA ALA A 483 11.62 5.25 -3.59
C ALA A 483 12.24 4.26 -2.59
N ASN A 484 13.56 4.10 -2.64
CA ASN A 484 14.33 3.26 -1.71
C ASN A 484 14.54 3.89 -0.33
N ARG A 485 14.17 5.16 -0.17
CA ARG A 485 14.17 5.92 1.09
C ARG A 485 12.88 6.72 1.16
N ASP A 486 12.26 6.76 2.33
CA ASP A 486 11.06 7.57 2.57
C ASP A 486 11.24 8.38 3.87
N PRO A 487 10.96 9.70 3.87
CA PRO A 487 11.16 10.55 5.02
C PRO A 487 10.35 10.08 6.24
N ARG A 488 9.12 9.58 6.03
CA ARG A 488 8.20 9.20 7.11
C ARG A 488 8.74 8.08 7.97
N HIS A 489 9.67 7.29 7.44
CA HIS A 489 10.37 6.25 8.18
C HIS A 489 11.12 6.81 9.41
N ASN A 490 11.47 8.10 9.40
CA ASN A 490 12.11 8.80 10.52
C ASN A 490 11.12 9.51 11.47
N GLY A 491 9.82 9.53 11.16
CA GLY A 491 8.78 10.22 11.93
C GLY A 491 7.81 9.28 12.65
N ARG A 492 6.95 9.85 13.50
CA ARG A 492 5.85 9.13 14.18
C ARG A 492 4.84 8.54 13.20
N PHE A 493 4.77 9.04 11.98
CA PHE A 493 3.99 8.44 10.90
C PHE A 493 4.30 6.95 10.73
N ALA A 494 5.59 6.56 10.67
CA ALA A 494 5.96 5.16 10.51
C ALA A 494 5.57 4.30 11.71
N GLU A 495 5.66 4.87 12.92
CA GLU A 495 5.21 4.21 14.15
C GLU A 495 3.70 3.92 14.11
N ALA A 496 2.88 4.93 13.79
CA ALA A 496 1.44 4.78 13.66
C ALA A 496 1.05 3.83 12.52
N PHE A 497 1.71 3.95 11.36
CA PHE A 497 1.49 3.07 10.21
C PHE A 497 1.77 1.60 10.56
N ALA A 498 2.87 1.30 11.25
CA ALA A 498 3.21 -0.07 11.64
C ALA A 498 2.22 -0.68 12.63
N LEU A 499 1.75 0.09 13.61
CA LEU A 499 0.73 -0.39 14.56
C LEU A 499 -0.62 -0.57 13.86
N GLY A 500 -0.99 0.37 12.99
CA GLY A 500 -2.17 0.24 12.13
C GLY A 500 -2.11 -0.99 11.22
N TYR A 501 -0.94 -1.26 10.62
CA TYR A 501 -0.70 -2.44 9.79
C TYR A 501 -0.95 -3.72 10.60
N ALA A 502 -0.33 -3.84 11.78
CA ALA A 502 -0.49 -5.00 12.64
C ALA A 502 -1.96 -5.24 12.99
N ILE A 503 -2.70 -4.19 13.38
CA ILE A 503 -4.13 -4.27 13.69
C ILE A 503 -4.94 -4.79 12.51
N ARG A 504 -4.68 -4.27 11.30
CA ARG A 504 -5.43 -4.60 10.08
C ARG A 504 -5.22 -6.03 9.59
N VAL A 505 -4.18 -6.72 10.05
CA VAL A 505 -3.89 -8.11 9.67
C VAL A 505 -4.14 -9.13 10.78
N LEU A 506 -4.60 -8.72 11.97
CA LEU A 506 -4.80 -9.63 13.11
C LEU A 506 -5.71 -10.82 12.77
N GLU A 507 -6.82 -10.56 12.07
CA GLU A 507 -7.78 -11.60 11.66
C GLU A 507 -7.18 -12.64 10.71
N ALA A 508 -6.09 -12.30 10.04
CA ALA A 508 -5.45 -13.22 9.11
C ALA A 508 -4.79 -14.41 9.83
N GLY A 509 -4.53 -14.31 11.14
CA GLY A 509 -3.81 -15.34 11.89
C GLY A 509 -2.43 -15.60 11.30
N LEU A 510 -1.65 -14.53 11.10
CA LEU A 510 -0.31 -14.65 10.55
C LEU A 510 0.60 -15.43 11.49
N GLU A 511 1.49 -16.25 10.93
CA GLU A 511 2.57 -16.88 11.68
C GLU A 511 3.67 -15.86 11.99
N CYS A 512 3.96 -14.94 11.06
CA CYS A 512 5.00 -13.92 11.22
C CYS A 512 4.68 -12.66 10.39
N LEU A 513 4.99 -11.50 10.95
CA LEU A 513 4.89 -10.19 10.32
C LEU A 513 6.23 -9.44 10.41
N THR A 514 6.79 -9.04 9.28
CA THR A 514 8.05 -8.29 9.20
C THR A 514 7.82 -6.89 8.62
N LEU A 515 8.00 -5.84 9.44
CA LEU A 515 7.69 -4.44 9.07
C LEU A 515 8.92 -3.53 8.93
N SER A 516 10.10 -4.02 9.30
CA SER A 516 11.33 -3.21 9.32
C SER A 516 12.59 -4.07 9.24
N ALA A 517 13.71 -3.44 8.89
CA ALA A 517 15.04 -3.96 9.16
C ALA A 517 15.53 -3.49 10.54
N LEU A 518 16.69 -3.96 11.00
CA LEU A 518 17.33 -3.35 12.17
C LEU A 518 18.03 -2.03 11.82
N THR A 519 18.83 -2.03 10.74
CA THR A 519 19.63 -0.90 10.27
C THR A 519 19.30 -0.56 8.81
N GLY A 520 19.91 0.53 8.32
CA GLY A 520 19.77 0.97 6.93
C GLY A 520 18.47 1.73 6.64
N PRO A 521 18.14 1.93 5.35
CA PRO A 521 16.96 2.70 4.92
C PRO A 521 15.62 2.19 5.47
N PHE A 522 15.53 0.89 5.74
CA PHE A 522 14.34 0.23 6.30
C PHE A 522 14.45 0.01 7.82
N GLY A 523 15.56 0.41 8.42
CA GLY A 523 15.97 0.11 9.79
C GLY A 523 15.14 0.79 10.87
N LEU A 524 15.27 0.28 12.09
CA LEU A 524 14.79 0.94 13.31
C LEU A 524 15.82 1.93 13.87
N ILE A 525 17.07 1.79 13.45
CA ILE A 525 18.21 2.59 13.89
C ILE A 525 18.75 3.35 12.70
N ALA A 526 19.03 4.63 12.89
CA ALA A 526 19.56 5.48 11.85
C ALA A 526 21.03 5.16 11.53
N GLY A 527 21.32 5.06 10.24
CA GLY A 527 22.67 4.89 9.70
C GLY A 527 23.44 6.22 9.60
N PRO A 528 24.66 6.19 9.03
CA PRO A 528 25.35 7.42 8.64
C PRO A 528 24.59 8.17 7.54
N ASP A 529 24.75 9.50 7.51
CA ASP A 529 24.17 10.39 6.48
C ASP A 529 22.64 10.36 6.37
N GLU A 530 21.97 10.05 7.48
CA GLU A 530 20.52 10.10 7.59
C GLU A 530 20.04 11.33 8.39
N PRO A 531 18.76 11.74 8.23
CA PRO A 531 18.23 12.92 8.93
C PRO A 531 18.15 12.78 10.47
N VAL A 532 18.25 11.56 10.98
CA VAL A 532 18.32 11.24 12.41
C VAL A 532 19.78 10.95 12.75
N GLU A 533 20.23 11.36 13.93
CA GLU A 533 21.60 11.12 14.40
C GLU A 533 21.99 9.64 14.29
N GLN A 534 23.20 9.35 13.82
CA GLN A 534 23.70 7.99 13.65
C GLN A 534 23.58 7.19 14.96
N GLY A 535 23.02 5.98 14.89
CA GLY A 535 22.73 5.16 16.06
C GLY A 535 21.47 5.58 16.83
N GLY A 536 20.83 6.68 16.44
CA GLY A 536 19.57 7.16 16.97
C GLY A 536 18.42 6.21 16.63
N ARG A 537 17.50 6.04 17.58
CA ARG A 537 16.30 5.22 17.39
C ARG A 537 15.25 6.03 16.62
N ARG A 538 14.74 5.45 15.53
CA ARG A 538 13.58 5.99 14.82
C ARG A 538 12.29 5.67 15.62
N PRO A 539 11.23 6.48 15.55
CA PRO A 539 9.98 6.23 16.29
C PRO A 539 9.39 4.83 16.09
N LEU A 540 9.52 4.26 14.88
CA LEU A 540 9.10 2.90 14.54
C LEU A 540 9.67 1.83 15.50
N PHE A 541 10.85 2.07 16.10
CA PHE A 541 11.47 1.18 17.10
C PHE A 541 10.49 0.84 18.23
N ASN A 542 9.73 1.81 18.72
CA ASN A 542 8.83 1.64 19.86
C ASN A 542 7.70 0.66 19.53
N THR A 543 7.08 0.80 18.37
CA THR A 543 6.00 -0.08 17.92
C THR A 543 6.52 -1.49 17.63
N VAL A 544 7.65 -1.63 16.94
CA VAL A 544 8.19 -2.97 16.64
C VAL A 544 8.61 -3.69 17.92
N ARG A 545 9.26 -3.01 18.88
CA ARG A 545 9.55 -3.59 20.21
C ARG A 545 8.28 -3.99 20.95
N THR A 546 7.25 -3.15 20.91
CA THR A 546 5.97 -3.44 21.58
C THR A 546 5.30 -4.67 20.97
N LEU A 547 5.22 -4.75 19.64
CA LEU A 547 4.64 -5.90 18.95
C LEU A 547 5.45 -7.18 19.19
N SER A 548 6.79 -7.10 19.21
CA SER A 548 7.65 -8.25 19.54
C SER A 548 7.40 -8.80 20.94
N ALA A 549 7.17 -7.91 21.91
CA ALA A 549 6.81 -8.31 23.28
C ALA A 549 5.42 -8.96 23.36
N LEU A 550 4.49 -8.56 22.47
CA LEU A 550 3.14 -9.11 22.39
C LEU A 550 3.05 -10.42 21.58
N ALA A 551 4.10 -10.85 20.89
CA ALA A 551 4.07 -12.08 20.10
C ALA A 551 3.60 -13.28 20.94
N GLY A 552 2.62 -14.04 20.43
CA GLY A 552 1.99 -15.16 21.13
C GLY A 552 0.93 -14.78 22.17
N ALA A 553 0.76 -13.49 22.49
CA ALA A 553 -0.33 -13.03 23.35
C ALA A 553 -1.69 -13.21 22.66
N SER A 554 -2.76 -13.33 23.46
CA SER A 554 -4.12 -13.32 22.90
C SER A 554 -4.54 -11.89 22.57
N TRP A 555 -5.25 -11.69 21.46
CA TRP A 555 -5.88 -10.41 21.12
C TRP A 555 -7.40 -10.53 21.07
N GLN A 556 -8.07 -9.41 21.34
CA GLN A 556 -9.49 -9.22 21.14
C GLN A 556 -9.71 -7.92 20.35
N GLU A 557 -10.68 -7.97 19.44
CA GLU A 557 -11.10 -6.84 18.63
C GLU A 557 -11.56 -5.65 19.49
N CYS A 558 -11.22 -4.44 19.05
CA CYS A 558 -11.81 -3.20 19.55
C CYS A 558 -12.16 -2.31 18.35
N LEU A 559 -13.44 -2.19 18.07
CA LEU A 559 -14.01 -1.47 16.94
C LEU A 559 -13.95 0.03 17.16
N SER A 560 -13.54 0.76 16.14
CA SER A 560 -13.56 2.22 16.09
C SER A 560 -14.76 2.70 15.27
N SER A 561 -15.46 3.73 15.73
CA SER A 561 -16.50 4.40 14.94
C SER A 561 -15.93 5.20 13.76
N SER A 562 -14.61 5.44 13.73
CA SER A 562 -13.89 6.04 12.59
C SER A 562 -12.59 5.27 12.32
N PRO A 563 -12.66 4.09 11.67
CA PRO A 563 -11.50 3.21 11.47
C PRO A 563 -10.49 3.73 10.45
N SER A 564 -10.80 4.81 9.72
CA SER A 564 -9.85 5.56 8.89
C SER A 564 -9.00 6.54 9.68
N GLU A 565 -9.39 6.85 10.92
CA GLU A 565 -8.73 7.87 11.75
C GLU A 565 -8.10 7.28 13.01
N VAL A 566 -8.76 6.32 13.65
CA VAL A 566 -8.25 5.64 14.84
C VAL A 566 -8.48 4.14 14.71
N LEU A 567 -7.46 3.36 15.04
CA LEU A 567 -7.55 1.91 15.18
C LEU A 567 -7.20 1.48 16.60
N SER A 568 -7.73 0.34 17.03
CA SER A 568 -7.44 -0.22 18.34
C SER A 568 -7.57 -1.74 18.38
N PHE A 569 -6.91 -2.36 19.36
CA PHE A 569 -7.13 -3.75 19.72
C PHE A 569 -6.78 -3.95 21.19
N LEU A 570 -7.36 -4.98 21.80
CA LEU A 570 -6.98 -5.42 23.13
C LEU A 570 -5.96 -6.56 23.00
N ALA A 571 -4.87 -6.51 23.78
CA ALA A 571 -3.97 -7.65 23.95
C ALA A 571 -3.95 -8.09 25.40
N ARG A 572 -3.82 -9.40 25.63
CA ARG A 572 -3.71 -9.99 26.97
C ARG A 572 -2.53 -10.96 27.00
N ASP A 573 -1.61 -10.65 27.90
CA ASP A 573 -0.40 -11.42 28.19
C ASP A 573 -0.30 -11.71 29.71
N ALA A 574 0.86 -12.18 30.16
CA ALA A 574 1.11 -12.44 31.57
C ALA A 574 1.08 -11.18 32.46
N ALA A 575 1.27 -9.99 31.89
CA ALA A 575 1.22 -8.70 32.58
C ALA A 575 -0.20 -8.12 32.69
N GLY A 576 -1.19 -8.76 32.04
CA GLY A 576 -2.59 -8.38 32.08
C GLY A 576 -3.16 -8.00 30.72
N ALA A 577 -4.35 -7.42 30.70
CA ALA A 577 -4.96 -6.93 29.47
C ALA A 577 -4.73 -5.43 29.31
N ARG A 578 -4.36 -5.03 28.09
CA ARG A 578 -4.15 -3.64 27.71
C ARG A 578 -4.82 -3.33 26.38
N LEU A 579 -5.46 -2.17 26.32
CA LEU A 579 -6.00 -1.60 25.09
C LEU A 579 -4.88 -0.81 24.41
N TYR A 580 -4.58 -1.19 23.17
CA TYR A 580 -3.66 -0.48 22.30
C TYR A 580 -4.48 0.35 21.32
N VAL A 581 -4.16 1.64 21.22
CA VAL A 581 -4.86 2.60 20.37
C VAL A 581 -3.84 3.35 19.52
N VAL A 582 -4.18 3.62 18.27
CA VAL A 582 -3.36 4.42 17.35
C VAL A 582 -4.20 5.47 16.64
N ASN A 583 -3.74 6.71 16.67
CA ASN A 583 -4.22 7.78 15.82
C ASN A 583 -3.50 7.70 14.47
N LEU A 584 -4.25 7.59 13.37
CA LEU A 584 -3.74 7.49 12.01
C LEU A 584 -3.67 8.86 11.30
N THR A 585 -4.03 9.94 11.98
CA THR A 585 -4.16 11.27 11.39
C THR A 585 -3.03 12.20 11.84
N GLY A 586 -2.79 13.23 11.01
CA GLY A 586 -1.93 14.37 11.36
C GLY A 586 -2.58 15.36 12.32
N GLU A 587 -3.77 15.06 12.84
CA GLU A 587 -4.57 15.91 13.73
C GLU A 587 -4.72 15.26 15.10
N GLU A 588 -5.07 16.05 16.12
CA GLU A 588 -5.46 15.50 17.41
C GLU A 588 -6.83 14.81 17.30
N ARG A 589 -6.99 13.69 18.01
CA ARG A 589 -8.22 12.91 18.04
C ARG A 589 -8.63 12.59 19.47
N SER A 590 -9.89 12.87 19.78
CA SER A 590 -10.51 12.48 21.04
C SER A 590 -11.11 11.08 20.88
N VAL A 591 -10.82 10.18 21.81
CA VAL A 591 -11.37 8.82 21.82
C VAL A 591 -12.03 8.53 23.16
N GLY A 592 -13.14 7.79 23.13
CA GLY A 592 -13.88 7.37 24.32
C GLY A 592 -14.67 6.10 24.02
N GLY A 593 -15.49 5.62 24.95
CA GLY A 593 -16.34 4.43 24.74
C GLY A 593 -16.16 3.39 25.83
N SER A 594 -16.82 2.24 25.68
CA SER A 594 -16.87 1.21 26.73
C SER A 594 -15.53 0.53 26.99
N ALA A 595 -14.57 0.64 26.07
CA ALA A 595 -13.22 0.12 26.23
C ALA A 595 -12.31 1.04 27.06
N LEU A 596 -12.76 2.25 27.42
CA LEU A 596 -11.99 3.28 28.10
C LEU A 596 -12.71 3.77 29.36
N ALA A 597 -11.96 4.01 30.43
CA ALA A 597 -12.51 4.56 31.68
C ALA A 597 -12.85 6.05 31.55
N GLU A 598 -12.04 6.79 30.78
CA GLU A 598 -12.18 8.22 30.53
C GLU A 598 -11.87 8.52 29.05
N GLU A 599 -12.31 9.69 28.57
CA GLU A 599 -11.92 10.16 27.24
C GLU A 599 -10.40 10.43 27.20
N LEU A 600 -9.76 10.01 26.10
CA LEU A 600 -8.34 10.18 25.86
C LEU A 600 -8.13 11.10 24.66
N GLN A 601 -7.24 12.08 24.80
CA GLN A 601 -6.73 12.86 23.67
C GLN A 601 -5.48 12.19 23.10
N LEU A 602 -5.54 11.85 21.82
CA LEU A 602 -4.41 11.30 21.07
C LEU A 602 -3.81 12.39 20.19
N ALA A 603 -2.55 12.74 20.47
CA ALA A 603 -1.77 13.60 19.60
C ALA A 603 -1.65 13.01 18.17
N PRO A 604 -1.30 13.81 17.14
CA PRO A 604 -1.07 13.32 15.79
C PRO A 604 -0.15 12.10 15.75
N PHE A 605 -0.56 11.04 15.05
CA PHE A 605 0.18 9.77 14.96
C PHE A 605 0.56 9.14 16.31
N ALA A 606 -0.18 9.42 17.39
CA ALA A 606 0.09 8.82 18.70
C ALA A 606 -0.32 7.35 18.77
N THR A 607 0.54 6.56 19.41
CA THR A 607 0.22 5.23 19.92
C THR A 607 0.04 5.34 21.44
N ALA A 608 -0.89 4.57 21.98
CA ALA A 608 -1.14 4.49 23.43
C ALA A 608 -1.41 3.05 23.83
N ALA A 609 -0.97 2.66 25.02
CA ALA A 609 -1.27 1.38 25.65
C ALA A 609 -1.84 1.64 27.04
N LEU A 610 -3.10 1.29 27.25
CA LEU A 610 -3.86 1.61 28.46
C LEU A 610 -4.31 0.33 29.16
N PRO A 611 -4.38 0.30 30.51
CA PRO A 611 -5.10 -0.77 31.19
C PRO A 611 -6.58 -0.73 30.78
N LEU A 612 -7.24 -1.90 30.80
CA LEU A 612 -8.69 -1.97 30.61
C LEU A 612 -9.40 -1.24 31.77
N ALA A 613 -10.52 -0.61 31.46
CA ALA A 613 -11.46 -0.16 32.49
C ALA A 613 -12.05 -1.38 33.21
N ASP A 614 -12.14 -1.32 34.53
CA ASP A 614 -12.75 -2.36 35.38
C ASP A 614 -14.27 -2.49 35.19
#